data_AF-A0A3L7PSG9-F1
#
_entry.id   AF-A0A3L7PSG9-F1
#
_cell.length_a   1.000
_cell.length_b   1.000
_cell.length_c   1.000
_cell.angle_alpha   90.00
_cell.angle_beta   90.00
_cell.angle_gamma   90.00
#
_symmetry.space_group_name_H-M   'P 1'
#
loop_
_entity.id
_entity.type
_entity.pdbx_description
1 polymer ?
#
loop_
_entity_poly.entity_id
_entity_poly.type
_entity_poly.pdbx_seq_one_letter_code
_entity_poly.pdbx_strand_id
1 'polypeptide(L)'
;MEIAALVLLLSVQAAAWPVDSRAEPAKTAGKEAAKEENPAKQPLNSDGKMPLTGLAPSHTVANLCVYQCPVSTLNAECQAHVDQGLGYFYSYVWMEATRSFETACRLDPDCAMAWLFLGRACEKWGPADKHKNTAFKKAGALRDKADPRERLLIKAYLLERGLEPGAGDGEARKKAAI
;
A
#
# COMPACT_ATOMS: atom_id res chain seq x y z
N MET A 1 42.61 34.25 -50.43
CA MET A 1 41.73 33.06 -50.49
C MET A 1 41.51 32.60 -49.06
N GLU A 2 40.42 33.08 -48.48
CA GLU A 2 39.85 32.60 -47.21
C GLU A 2 39.29 31.20 -47.40
N ILE A 3 39.45 30.29 -46.44
CA ILE A 3 38.37 29.40 -45.98
C ILE A 3 38.57 29.17 -44.47
N ALA A 4 37.64 29.72 -43.70
CA ALA A 4 37.46 29.50 -42.27
C ALA A 4 36.86 28.11 -42.01
N ALA A 5 37.31 27.42 -40.96
CA ALA A 5 36.59 26.30 -40.37
C ALA A 5 36.51 26.50 -38.85
N LEU A 6 35.41 27.14 -38.48
CA LEU A 6 34.94 27.46 -37.15
C LEU A 6 34.46 26.16 -36.48
N VAL A 7 35.21 25.61 -35.52
CA VAL A 7 34.73 24.49 -34.67
C VAL A 7 34.23 25.10 -33.37
N LEU A 8 32.92 25.31 -33.31
CA LEU A 8 32.19 25.85 -32.18
C LEU A 8 32.12 24.81 -31.06
N LEU A 9 32.82 25.10 -29.95
CA LEU A 9 32.66 24.46 -28.65
C LEU A 9 31.25 24.73 -28.12
N LEU A 10 30.36 23.74 -28.19
CA LEU A 10 29.07 23.75 -27.49
C LEU A 10 29.30 23.42 -26.02
N SER A 11 29.44 24.46 -25.20
CA SER A 11 29.34 24.40 -23.74
C SER A 11 27.90 24.05 -23.33
N VAL A 12 27.71 22.84 -22.79
CA VAL A 12 26.45 22.46 -22.12
C VAL A 12 26.40 23.20 -20.78
N GLN A 13 25.69 24.32 -20.75
CA GLN A 13 25.44 25.07 -19.53
C GLN A 13 24.45 24.27 -18.66
N ALA A 14 24.91 23.81 -17.49
CA ALA A 14 24.06 23.23 -16.47
C ALA A 14 23.06 24.28 -15.97
N ALA A 15 21.80 24.17 -16.39
CA ALA A 15 20.70 24.93 -15.80
C ALA A 15 20.42 24.38 -14.41
N ALA A 16 21.07 24.99 -13.41
CA ALA A 16 20.76 24.81 -12.00
C ALA A 16 19.30 25.23 -11.75
N TRP A 17 18.47 24.27 -11.36
CA TRP A 17 17.12 24.55 -10.88
C TRP A 17 17.22 25.39 -9.59
N PRO A 18 16.41 26.45 -9.39
CA PRO A 18 16.44 27.22 -8.17
C PRO A 18 15.95 26.35 -7.01
N VAL A 19 16.86 26.01 -6.09
CA VAL A 19 16.49 25.48 -4.78
C VAL A 19 16.05 26.68 -3.94
N ASP A 20 14.75 26.86 -3.81
CA ASP A 20 14.17 27.86 -2.91
C ASP A 20 14.53 27.49 -1.47
N SER A 21 15.48 28.22 -0.91
CA SER A 21 15.99 28.07 0.44
C SER A 21 15.21 28.99 1.39
N ARG A 22 14.03 28.55 1.85
CA ARG A 22 13.46 28.97 3.14
C ARG A 22 12.23 28.14 3.54
N ALA A 23 12.46 27.14 4.38
CA ALA A 23 11.44 26.66 5.31
C ALA A 23 12.12 26.51 6.68
N GLU A 24 11.81 27.43 7.59
CA GLU A 24 12.22 27.36 8.99
C GLU A 24 11.58 26.13 9.67
N PRO A 25 12.25 25.48 10.64
CA PRO A 25 11.71 24.31 11.30
C PRO A 25 10.54 24.70 12.21
N ALA A 26 9.33 24.31 11.81
CA ALA A 26 8.16 24.35 12.68
C ALA A 26 8.43 23.49 13.92
N LYS A 27 8.39 24.13 15.09
CA LYS A 27 8.52 23.50 16.40
C LYS A 27 7.48 22.38 16.54
N THR A 28 7.95 21.14 16.62
CA THR A 28 7.12 19.99 16.95
C THR A 28 6.73 20.07 18.42
N ALA A 29 5.54 20.63 18.68
CA ALA A 29 4.82 20.38 19.93
C ALA A 29 4.47 18.89 19.97
N GLY A 30 4.99 18.20 20.98
CA GLY A 30 4.72 16.79 21.22
C GLY A 30 3.21 16.56 21.28
N LYS A 31 2.72 15.72 20.36
CA LYS A 31 1.45 15.03 20.54
C LYS A 31 1.80 13.58 20.86
N GLU A 32 1.40 13.18 22.07
CA GLU A 32 1.37 11.80 22.55
C GLU A 32 0.97 10.85 21.42
N ALA A 33 1.87 9.91 21.13
CA ALA A 33 1.59 8.79 20.28
C ALA A 33 0.45 7.97 20.91
N ALA A 34 -0.76 8.14 20.39
CA ALA A 34 -1.81 7.17 20.60
C ALA A 34 -1.24 5.81 20.19
N LYS A 35 -1.25 4.83 21.10
CA LYS A 35 -0.91 3.44 20.79
C LYS A 35 -1.89 2.96 19.72
N GLU A 36 -1.49 3.06 18.45
CA GLU A 36 -2.24 2.53 17.32
C GLU A 36 -2.12 1.01 17.37
N GLU A 37 -3.05 0.40 18.10
CA GLU A 37 -3.13 -1.04 18.29
C GLU A 37 -3.22 -1.73 16.92
N ASN A 38 -2.33 -2.69 16.66
CA ASN A 38 -2.27 -3.37 15.36
C ASN A 38 -3.48 -4.31 15.24
N PRO A 39 -4.45 -4.04 14.35
CA PRO A 39 -5.67 -4.82 14.31
C PRO A 39 -5.45 -6.27 13.85
N ALA A 40 -4.31 -6.61 13.24
CA ALA A 40 -3.98 -8.02 12.97
C ALA A 40 -3.32 -8.76 14.14
N LYS A 41 -2.76 -8.04 15.13
CA LYS A 41 -2.30 -8.66 16.39
C LYS A 41 -3.42 -8.80 17.41
N GLN A 42 -4.57 -8.19 17.17
CA GLN A 42 -5.73 -8.36 18.02
C GLN A 42 -6.20 -9.81 17.91
N PRO A 43 -6.54 -10.45 19.05
CA PRO A 43 -7.16 -11.76 19.03
C PRO A 43 -8.47 -11.68 18.22
N LEU A 44 -8.97 -12.84 17.80
CA LEU A 44 -10.33 -12.92 17.29
C LEU A 44 -11.30 -12.26 18.28
N ASN A 45 -12.35 -11.65 17.76
CA ASN A 45 -13.45 -11.15 18.59
C ASN A 45 -13.98 -12.30 19.46
N SER A 46 -14.69 -11.99 20.55
CA SER A 46 -15.29 -12.99 21.46
C SER A 46 -16.05 -14.11 20.73
N ASP A 47 -16.58 -13.81 19.56
CA ASP A 47 -17.38 -14.69 18.73
C ASP A 47 -16.56 -15.49 17.69
N GLY A 48 -15.23 -15.48 17.77
CA GLY A 48 -14.32 -16.16 16.84
C GLY A 48 -14.18 -15.50 15.47
N LYS A 49 -14.61 -14.24 15.34
CA LYS A 49 -14.63 -13.48 14.07
C LYS A 49 -13.43 -12.55 13.93
N MET A 50 -13.07 -12.24 12.70
CA MET A 50 -11.97 -11.35 12.36
C MET A 50 -12.26 -9.91 12.81
N PRO A 51 -11.23 -9.18 13.29
CA PRO A 51 -11.42 -7.90 13.97
C PRO A 51 -11.82 -6.74 13.04
N LEU A 52 -11.34 -6.67 11.79
CA LEU A 52 -11.77 -5.64 10.85
C LEU A 52 -13.08 -6.01 10.17
N THR A 53 -13.19 -7.20 9.59
CA THR A 53 -14.33 -7.52 8.72
C THR A 53 -15.51 -8.18 9.42
N GLY A 54 -15.30 -8.75 10.61
CA GLY A 54 -16.30 -9.60 11.27
C GLY A 54 -16.58 -10.93 10.56
N LEU A 55 -15.79 -11.30 9.55
CA LEU A 55 -15.90 -12.59 8.88
C LEU A 55 -15.24 -13.71 9.70
N ALA A 56 -15.59 -14.96 9.43
CA ALA A 56 -14.80 -16.09 9.91
C ALA A 56 -13.42 -16.10 9.21
N PRO A 57 -12.35 -16.65 9.83
CA PRO A 57 -11.07 -16.82 9.16
C PRO A 57 -11.17 -17.65 7.86
N SER A 58 -10.31 -17.35 6.90
CA SER A 58 -10.23 -18.10 5.65
C SER A 58 -9.57 -19.46 5.88
N HIS A 59 -10.00 -20.47 5.11
CA HIS A 59 -9.28 -21.73 4.97
C HIS A 59 -8.57 -21.75 3.61
N THR A 60 -7.47 -22.48 3.53
CA THR A 60 -6.70 -22.60 2.30
C THR A 60 -7.31 -23.66 1.38
N VAL A 61 -7.54 -23.30 0.12
CA VAL A 61 -8.04 -24.16 -0.95
C VAL A 61 -6.89 -24.40 -1.93
N ALA A 62 -6.54 -25.67 -2.13
CA ALA A 62 -5.45 -26.05 -3.01
C ALA A 62 -5.71 -25.60 -4.46
N ASN A 63 -4.70 -25.01 -5.10
CA ASN A 63 -4.72 -24.59 -6.50
C ASN A 63 -5.83 -23.59 -6.89
N LEU A 64 -6.34 -22.80 -5.93
CA LEU A 64 -7.36 -21.79 -6.25
C LEU A 64 -6.82 -20.71 -7.20
N CYS A 65 -5.57 -20.28 -7.00
CA CYS A 65 -4.93 -19.27 -7.82
C CYS A 65 -3.66 -19.86 -8.45
N VAL A 66 -3.59 -19.85 -9.78
CA VAL A 66 -2.38 -20.22 -10.54
C VAL A 66 -1.35 -19.09 -10.50
N TYR A 67 -1.81 -17.84 -10.39
CA TYR A 67 -0.95 -16.68 -10.29
C TYR A 67 -0.39 -16.57 -8.87
N GLN A 68 0.94 -16.61 -8.76
CA GLN A 68 1.66 -16.40 -7.51
C GLN A 68 2.27 -15.00 -7.50
N CYS A 69 1.94 -14.21 -6.48
CA CYS A 69 2.55 -12.90 -6.27
C CYS A 69 3.48 -12.99 -5.07
N PRO A 70 4.80 -13.19 -5.27
CA PRO A 70 5.71 -13.29 -4.15
C PRO A 70 5.68 -11.96 -3.38
N VAL A 71 5.31 -12.05 -2.10
CA VAL A 71 5.33 -10.92 -1.18
C VAL A 71 6.49 -11.06 -0.20
N SER A 72 6.96 -9.97 0.39
CA SER A 72 8.09 -9.95 1.35
C SER A 72 7.80 -10.62 2.72
N THR A 73 6.98 -11.68 2.76
CA THR A 73 6.73 -12.51 3.95
C THR A 73 7.65 -13.73 3.96
N LEU A 74 8.06 -14.17 5.15
CA LEU A 74 8.72 -15.47 5.34
C LEU A 74 7.72 -16.58 5.69
N ASN A 75 6.45 -16.24 5.94
CA ASN A 75 5.43 -17.20 6.33
C ASN A 75 4.73 -17.77 5.09
N ALA A 76 4.96 -19.06 4.82
CA ALA A 76 4.36 -19.75 3.68
C ALA A 76 2.81 -19.76 3.73
N GLU A 77 2.21 -19.81 4.91
CA GLU A 77 0.75 -19.74 5.05
C GLU A 77 0.22 -18.34 4.72
N CYS A 78 0.94 -17.28 5.11
CA CYS A 78 0.60 -15.92 4.72
C CYS A 78 0.63 -15.76 3.20
N GLN A 79 1.70 -16.26 2.56
CA GLN A 79 1.83 -16.26 1.10
C GLN A 79 0.66 -17.00 0.43
N ALA A 80 0.30 -18.20 0.93
CA ALA A 80 -0.82 -18.97 0.40
C ALA A 80 -2.16 -18.21 0.47
N HIS A 81 -2.43 -17.53 1.59
CA HIS A 81 -3.64 -16.72 1.73
C HIS A 81 -3.62 -15.45 0.86
N VAL A 82 -2.45 -14.86 0.61
CA VAL A 82 -2.32 -13.74 -0.34
C VAL A 82 -2.60 -14.20 -1.77
N ASP A 83 -1.99 -15.30 -2.21
CA ASP A 83 -2.21 -15.84 -3.55
C ASP A 83 -3.68 -16.24 -3.75
N GLN A 84 -4.27 -16.92 -2.75
CA GLN A 84 -5.69 -17.25 -2.75
C GLN A 84 -6.58 -16.01 -2.82
N GLY A 85 -6.29 -15.01 -1.99
CA GLY A 85 -7.04 -13.75 -1.96
C GLY A 85 -6.98 -13.02 -3.31
N LEU A 86 -5.83 -13.05 -3.99
CA LEU A 86 -5.69 -12.49 -5.34
C LEU A 86 -6.54 -13.25 -6.35
N GLY A 87 -6.57 -14.58 -6.29
CA GLY A 87 -7.47 -15.41 -7.11
C GLY A 87 -8.92 -14.96 -6.95
N TYR A 88 -9.42 -14.89 -5.72
CA TYR A 88 -10.77 -14.39 -5.45
C TYR A 88 -10.98 -12.95 -5.88
N PHE A 89 -10.00 -12.08 -5.69
CA PHE A 89 -10.09 -10.66 -6.05
C PHE A 89 -10.27 -10.47 -7.55
N TYR A 90 -9.49 -11.21 -8.35
CA TYR A 90 -9.57 -11.18 -9.81
C TYR A 90 -10.78 -11.95 -10.36
N SER A 91 -11.34 -12.88 -9.59
CA SER A 91 -12.64 -13.52 -9.88
C SER A 91 -13.85 -12.72 -9.36
N TYR A 92 -13.64 -11.48 -8.89
CA TYR A 92 -14.69 -10.60 -8.35
C TYR A 92 -15.42 -11.13 -7.09
N VAL A 93 -14.86 -12.13 -6.42
CA VAL A 93 -15.37 -12.68 -5.15
C VAL A 93 -14.78 -11.89 -3.99
N TRP A 94 -15.14 -10.61 -3.88
CA TRP A 94 -14.46 -9.67 -2.99
C TRP A 94 -14.60 -10.00 -1.49
N MET A 95 -15.71 -10.62 -1.07
CA MET A 95 -15.87 -11.07 0.31
C MET A 95 -14.81 -12.11 0.71
N GLU A 96 -14.61 -13.14 -0.11
CA GLU A 96 -13.60 -14.20 0.15
C GLU A 96 -12.18 -13.68 -0.04
N ALA A 97 -11.97 -12.73 -0.96
CA ALA A 97 -10.71 -12.02 -1.08
C ALA A 97 -10.37 -11.27 0.20
N THR A 98 -11.33 -10.49 0.73
CA THR A 98 -11.15 -9.69 1.96
C THR A 98 -10.85 -10.62 3.14
N ARG A 99 -11.62 -11.71 3.28
CA ARG A 99 -11.38 -12.73 4.31
C ARG A 99 -9.98 -13.34 4.23
N SER A 100 -9.54 -13.68 3.02
CA SER A 100 -8.23 -14.30 2.79
C SER A 100 -7.09 -13.32 3.11
N PHE A 101 -7.18 -12.07 2.67
CA PHE A 101 -6.17 -11.05 2.98
C PHE A 101 -6.12 -10.69 4.47
N GLU A 102 -7.26 -10.61 5.15
CA GLU A 102 -7.27 -10.34 6.60
C GLU A 102 -6.68 -11.52 7.39
N THR A 103 -6.93 -12.75 6.93
CA THR A 103 -6.30 -13.95 7.50
C THR A 103 -4.79 -13.92 7.29
N ALA A 104 -4.32 -13.52 6.09
CA ALA A 104 -2.90 -13.31 5.82
C ALA A 104 -2.29 -12.26 6.75
N CYS A 105 -2.95 -11.11 6.95
CA CYS A 105 -2.50 -10.06 7.87
C CYS A 105 -2.34 -10.61 9.30
N ARG A 106 -3.21 -11.52 9.74
CA ARG A 106 -3.11 -12.14 11.07
C ARG A 106 -1.92 -13.10 11.18
N LEU A 107 -1.64 -13.86 10.12
CA LEU A 107 -0.51 -14.80 10.07
C LEU A 107 0.85 -14.09 10.00
N ASP A 108 0.91 -12.99 9.27
CA ASP A 108 2.06 -12.08 9.25
C ASP A 108 1.60 -10.61 9.35
N PRO A 109 1.53 -10.07 10.58
CA PRO A 109 1.11 -8.69 10.81
C PRO A 109 2.07 -7.63 10.25
N ASP A 110 3.30 -8.02 9.90
CA ASP A 110 4.32 -7.14 9.34
C ASP A 110 4.39 -7.18 7.80
N CYS A 111 3.60 -8.06 7.15
CA CYS A 111 3.51 -8.12 5.69
C CYS A 111 2.76 -6.91 5.12
N ALA A 112 3.51 -5.90 4.65
CA ALA A 112 2.94 -4.67 4.11
C ALA A 112 2.01 -4.90 2.92
N MET A 113 2.31 -5.88 2.07
CA MET A 113 1.51 -6.23 0.90
C MET A 113 0.17 -6.88 1.25
N ALA A 114 0.10 -7.72 2.30
CA ALA A 114 -1.17 -8.27 2.77
C ALA A 114 -2.15 -7.16 3.17
N TRP A 115 -1.65 -6.13 3.86
CA TRP A 115 -2.42 -4.94 4.22
C TRP A 115 -2.86 -4.12 3.00
N LEU A 116 -1.98 -3.96 2.01
CA LEU A 116 -2.31 -3.28 0.77
C LEU A 116 -3.47 -3.99 0.06
N PHE A 117 -3.38 -5.32 -0.09
CA PHE A 117 -4.41 -6.11 -0.76
C PHE A 117 -5.71 -6.15 0.03
N LEU A 118 -5.66 -6.19 1.36
CA LEU A 118 -6.83 -6.04 2.21
C LEU A 118 -7.53 -4.69 1.95
N GLY A 119 -6.78 -3.59 1.88
CA GLY A 119 -7.34 -2.27 1.56
C GLY A 119 -8.07 -2.26 0.20
N ARG A 120 -7.47 -2.87 -0.82
CA ARG A 120 -8.07 -3.00 -2.16
C ARG A 120 -9.34 -3.86 -2.13
N ALA A 121 -9.35 -4.95 -1.38
CA ALA A 121 -10.53 -5.81 -1.25
C ALA A 121 -11.67 -5.12 -0.49
N CYS A 122 -11.34 -4.42 0.59
CA CYS A 122 -12.27 -3.58 1.36
C CYS A 122 -12.92 -2.51 0.48
N GLU A 123 -12.17 -1.84 -0.40
CA GLU A 123 -12.71 -0.87 -1.37
C GLU A 123 -13.79 -1.46 -2.29
N LYS A 124 -13.66 -2.74 -2.64
CA LYS A 124 -14.60 -3.41 -3.55
C LYS A 124 -15.77 -4.04 -2.81
N TRP A 125 -15.55 -4.48 -1.56
CA TRP A 125 -16.57 -5.12 -0.75
C TRP A 125 -17.25 -4.11 0.18
N GLY A 126 -18.41 -3.60 -0.24
CA GLY A 126 -19.15 -2.52 0.43
C GLY A 126 -19.20 -2.58 1.97
N PRO A 127 -19.50 -3.73 2.61
CA PRO A 127 -19.52 -3.84 4.07
C PRO A 127 -18.19 -3.49 4.76
N ALA A 128 -17.06 -3.69 4.09
CA ALA A 128 -15.73 -3.40 4.59
C ALA A 128 -15.12 -2.09 4.06
N ASP A 129 -15.81 -1.32 3.22
CA ASP A 129 -15.27 -0.08 2.63
C ASP A 129 -14.77 0.91 3.68
N LYS A 130 -15.46 0.98 4.83
CA LYS A 130 -15.07 1.80 6.00
C LYS A 130 -13.67 1.47 6.54
N HIS A 131 -13.16 0.27 6.29
CA HIS A 131 -11.85 -0.20 6.77
C HIS A 131 -10.72 -0.02 5.76
N LYS A 132 -10.99 0.41 4.52
CA LYS A 132 -9.97 0.53 3.47
C LYS A 132 -8.80 1.41 3.87
N ASN A 133 -9.09 2.59 4.42
CA ASN A 133 -8.07 3.58 4.78
C ASN A 133 -7.23 3.09 5.95
N THR A 134 -7.81 2.33 6.88
CA THR A 134 -7.07 1.69 7.98
C THR A 134 -6.05 0.70 7.43
N ALA A 135 -6.46 -0.18 6.50
CA ALA A 135 -5.57 -1.15 5.87
C ALA A 135 -4.47 -0.47 5.03
N PHE A 136 -4.80 0.53 4.22
CA PHE A 136 -3.81 1.27 3.44
C PHE A 136 -2.80 2.01 4.31
N LYS A 137 -3.24 2.72 5.35
CA LYS A 137 -2.34 3.39 6.29
C LYS A 137 -1.39 2.40 6.96
N LYS A 138 -1.88 1.21 7.30
CA LYS A 138 -1.05 0.15 7.87
C LYS A 138 0.00 -0.35 6.88
N ALA A 139 -0.37 -0.55 5.62
CA ALA A 139 0.58 -0.88 4.55
C ALA A 139 1.67 0.20 4.42
N GLY A 140 1.28 1.49 4.49
CA GLY A 140 2.21 2.62 4.48
C GLY A 140 3.18 2.61 5.66
N ALA A 141 2.71 2.33 6.86
CA ALA A 141 3.53 2.26 8.06
C ALA A 141 4.53 1.09 8.05
N LEU A 142 4.19 -0.01 7.37
CA LEU A 142 5.05 -1.20 7.22
C LEU A 142 5.94 -1.14 5.98
N ARG A 143 5.79 -0.11 5.14
CA ARG A 143 6.47 0.02 3.85
C ARG A 143 7.98 -0.18 3.95
N ASP A 144 8.65 0.34 4.97
CA ASP A 144 10.10 0.25 5.07
C ASP A 144 10.63 -1.16 5.37
N LYS A 145 9.75 -2.10 5.76
CA LYS A 145 10.07 -3.53 5.89
C LYS A 145 9.92 -4.30 4.57
N ALA A 146 9.28 -3.71 3.57
CA ALA A 146 8.93 -4.35 2.30
C ALA A 146 10.06 -4.22 1.26
N ASP A 147 10.07 -5.11 0.26
CA ASP A 147 11.04 -5.05 -0.82
C ASP A 147 10.93 -3.75 -1.64
N PRO A 148 12.01 -3.29 -2.32
CA PRO A 148 12.00 -2.03 -3.07
C PRO A 148 10.84 -1.90 -4.06
N ARG A 149 10.46 -2.99 -4.73
CA ARG A 149 9.30 -3.04 -5.63
C ARG A 149 7.99 -2.77 -4.88
N GLU A 150 7.78 -3.44 -3.76
CA GLU A 150 6.59 -3.30 -2.94
C GLU A 150 6.48 -1.89 -2.34
N ARG A 151 7.62 -1.31 -1.94
CA ARG A 151 7.69 0.07 -1.44
C ARG A 151 7.12 1.07 -2.43
N LEU A 152 7.54 0.95 -3.69
CA LEU A 152 7.05 1.80 -4.78
C LEU A 152 5.55 1.57 -5.03
N LEU A 153 5.11 0.31 -5.01
CA LEU A 153 3.71 -0.03 -5.20
C LEU A 153 2.84 0.58 -4.09
N ILE A 154 3.21 0.37 -2.82
CA ILE A 154 2.52 0.95 -1.67
C ILE A 154 2.45 2.47 -1.79
N LYS A 155 3.58 3.12 -2.09
CA LYS A 155 3.63 4.58 -2.31
C LYS A 155 2.67 5.03 -3.40
N ALA A 156 2.63 4.33 -4.54
CA ALA A 156 1.73 4.67 -5.64
C ALA A 156 0.25 4.58 -5.23
N TYR A 157 -0.14 3.52 -4.52
CA TYR A 157 -1.51 3.35 -4.03
C TYR A 157 -1.91 4.42 -3.01
N LEU A 158 -1.01 4.79 -2.10
CA LEU A 158 -1.25 5.85 -1.11
C LEU A 158 -1.34 7.22 -1.76
N LEU A 159 -0.46 7.51 -2.74
CA LEU A 159 -0.55 8.70 -3.55
C LEU A 159 -1.90 8.77 -4.26
N GLU A 160 -2.32 7.72 -4.96
CA GLU A 160 -3.60 7.69 -5.67
C GLU A 160 -4.81 8.05 -4.77
N ARG A 161 -4.75 7.67 -3.49
CA ARG A 161 -5.81 7.87 -2.50
C ARG A 161 -5.68 9.15 -1.68
N GLY A 162 -4.63 9.95 -1.90
CA GLY A 162 -4.36 11.13 -1.07
C GLY A 162 -3.95 10.80 0.37
N LEU A 163 -3.47 9.57 0.62
CA LEU A 163 -3.03 9.10 1.94
C LEU A 163 -1.52 9.30 2.19
N GLU A 164 -0.74 9.54 1.14
CA GLU A 164 0.68 9.85 1.26
C GLU A 164 0.87 11.32 1.70
N PRO A 165 1.84 11.64 2.59
CA PRO A 165 2.14 13.02 2.95
C PRO A 165 2.42 13.89 1.72
N GLY A 166 1.73 15.02 1.61
CA GLY A 166 1.86 15.94 0.47
C GLY A 166 1.13 15.51 -0.81
N ALA A 167 0.35 14.43 -0.81
CA ALA A 167 -0.38 13.95 -1.99
C ALA A 167 -1.57 14.85 -2.42
N GLY A 168 -2.04 15.73 -1.53
CA GLY A 168 -3.28 16.49 -1.71
C GLY A 168 -4.52 15.59 -1.81
N ASP A 169 -5.64 16.14 -2.29
CA ASP A 169 -6.87 15.37 -2.51
C ASP A 169 -6.73 14.47 -3.75
N GLY A 170 -6.72 13.15 -3.53
CA GLY A 170 -6.61 12.15 -4.60
C GLY A 170 -7.80 12.14 -5.54
N GLU A 171 -9.01 12.36 -5.03
CA GLU A 171 -10.23 12.37 -5.85
C GLU A 171 -10.34 13.64 -6.67
N ALA A 172 -9.92 14.78 -6.12
CA ALA A 172 -9.81 16.03 -6.88
C ALA A 172 -8.81 15.88 -8.04
N ARG A 173 -7.66 15.23 -7.82
CA ARG A 173 -6.68 14.97 -8.88
C ARG A 173 -7.21 14.04 -9.98
N LYS A 174 -7.96 13.00 -9.61
CA LYS A 174 -8.60 12.10 -10.59
C LYS A 174 -9.63 12.86 -11.44
N LYS A 175 -10.48 13.68 -10.82
CA LYS A 175 -11.48 14.51 -11.52
C LYS A 175 -10.85 15.54 -12.45
N ALA A 176 -9.70 16.12 -12.07
CA ALA A 176 -8.98 17.09 -12.90
C ALA A 176 -8.26 16.47 -14.12
N ALA A 177 -8.11 15.14 -14.14
CA ALA A 177 -7.41 14.42 -15.21
C ALA A 177 -8.35 13.88 -16.32
N ILE A 178 -9.67 14.05 -16.15
CA ILE A 178 -10.72 13.64 -17.10
C ILE A 178 -11.22 14.88 -17.83
#